data_AF-A0A7S2LP44-F1
#
_entry.id   AF-A0A7S2LP44-F1
#
_cell.length_a   1.000
_cell.length_b   1.000
_cell.length_c   1.000
_cell.angle_alpha   90.00
_cell.angle_beta   90.00
_cell.angle_gamma   90.00
#
_symmetry.space_group_name_H-M   'P 1'
#
loop_
_entity.id
_entity.type
_entity.pdbx_description
1 polymer ?
#
loop_
_entity_poly.entity_id
_entity_poly.type
_entity_poly.pdbx_seq_one_letter_code
_entity_poly.pdbx_strand_id
1 'polypeptide(L)'
;VEYIALLNERLHSVLSEERYTDFIWGEDGPLWTRAYAENSPEACDVVREVLATLNATRMVKGHDPQWDGDAKSYCDGQLLLIDTAMSVGFEDDRRASERRLVALEASTGGAEVSFAYPLRP
;
A
#
# COMPACT_ATOMS: atom_id res chain seq x y z
N VAL A 1 9.96 15.47 -1.49
CA VAL A 1 11.12 14.70 -0.96
C VAL A 1 11.38 14.98 0.51
N GLU A 2 11.41 16.25 0.94
CA GLU A 2 11.64 16.64 2.35
C GLU A 2 10.63 16.02 3.35
N TYR A 3 9.33 16.02 3.04
CA TYR A 3 8.30 15.40 3.89
C TYR A 3 8.51 13.91 4.15
N ILE A 4 8.95 13.16 3.15
CA ILE A 4 9.22 11.72 3.29
C ILE A 4 10.39 11.50 4.26
N ALA A 5 11.46 12.31 4.14
CA ALA A 5 12.60 12.24 5.03
C ALA A 5 12.19 12.53 6.48
N LEU A 6 11.40 13.58 6.71
CA LEU A 6 10.91 13.94 8.04
C LEU A 6 10.02 12.84 8.66
N LEU A 7 9.11 12.26 7.89
CA LEU A 7 8.27 11.15 8.37
C LEU A 7 9.10 9.91 8.71
N ASN A 8 10.11 9.58 7.89
CA ASN A 8 11.01 8.46 8.15
C ASN A 8 11.88 8.70 9.39
N GLU A 9 12.44 9.90 9.56
CA GLU A 9 13.19 10.26 10.76
C GLU A 9 12.33 10.17 12.02
N ARG A 10 11.08 10.65 11.95
CA ARG A 10 10.13 10.50 13.06
C ARG A 10 9.85 9.03 13.35
N LEU A 11 9.57 8.22 12.34
CA LEU A 11 9.35 6.78 12.47
C LEU A 11 10.54 6.10 13.16
N HIS A 12 11.76 6.39 12.73
CA HIS A 12 12.97 5.84 13.34
C HIS A 12 13.13 6.26 14.81
N SER A 13 12.93 7.54 15.13
CA SER A 13 12.99 8.03 16.52
C SER A 13 11.94 7.34 17.39
N VAL A 14 10.67 7.33 16.99
CA VAL A 14 9.58 6.75 17.82
C VAL A 14 9.72 5.25 17.98
N LEU A 15 10.28 4.55 16.99
CA LEU A 15 10.64 3.14 17.08
C LEU A 15 11.77 2.92 18.09
N SER A 16 12.86 3.68 17.97
CA SER A 16 14.05 3.51 18.81
C SER A 16 13.82 3.86 20.28
N GLU A 17 12.92 4.81 20.54
CA GLU A 17 12.55 5.28 21.87
C GLU A 17 11.30 4.54 22.41
N GLU A 18 10.76 3.58 21.67
CA GLU A 18 9.55 2.81 22.05
C GLU A 18 8.35 3.70 22.40
N ARG A 19 8.19 4.82 21.70
CA ARG A 19 7.12 5.81 21.94
C ARG A 19 5.81 5.41 21.24
N TYR A 20 5.17 4.35 21.74
CA TYR A 20 3.97 3.76 21.12
C TYR A 20 2.71 4.64 21.17
N THR A 21 2.71 5.75 21.91
CA THR A 21 1.61 6.73 21.92
C THR A 21 1.72 7.78 20.81
N ASP A 22 2.77 7.73 19.99
CA ASP A 22 2.94 8.63 18.87
C ASP A 22 1.89 8.39 17.76
N PHE A 23 1.51 9.44 17.04
CA PHE A 23 0.48 9.36 15.99
C PHE A 23 0.83 8.38 14.87
N ILE A 24 2.12 8.09 14.67
CA ILE A 24 2.59 7.08 13.72
C ILE A 24 1.93 5.71 13.95
N TRP A 25 1.62 5.40 15.22
CA TRP A 25 0.99 4.15 15.65
C TRP A 25 -0.54 4.21 15.71
N GLY A 26 -1.13 5.41 15.59
CA GLY A 26 -2.58 5.58 15.65
C GLY A 26 -3.29 4.94 14.45
N GLU A 27 -4.58 4.68 14.59
CA GLU A 27 -5.40 4.08 13.52
C GLU A 27 -5.39 4.93 12.24
N ASP A 28 -5.36 6.25 12.36
CA ASP A 28 -5.23 7.17 11.21
C ASP A 28 -3.76 7.42 10.80
N GLY A 29 -2.81 6.78 11.47
CA GLY A 29 -1.39 6.89 11.20
C GLY A 29 -0.98 6.16 9.92
N PRO A 30 0.20 6.50 9.37
CA PRO A 30 0.68 5.97 8.09
C PRO A 30 0.87 4.44 8.07
N LEU A 31 0.99 3.80 9.24
CA LEU A 31 1.18 2.36 9.35
C LEU A 31 -0.14 1.57 9.46
N TRP A 32 -1.21 2.19 9.97
CA TRP A 32 -2.44 1.47 10.33
C TRP A 32 -3.68 1.94 9.58
N THR A 33 -3.63 3.10 8.93
CA THR A 33 -4.80 3.65 8.24
C THR A 33 -5.34 2.73 7.16
N ARG A 34 -6.66 2.56 7.18
CA ARG A 34 -7.47 1.84 6.20
C ARG A 34 -8.33 2.77 5.35
N ALA A 35 -8.06 4.08 5.37
CA ALA A 35 -8.81 5.09 4.63
C ALA A 35 -8.82 4.87 3.10
N TYR A 36 -7.93 3.99 2.60
CA TYR A 36 -7.77 3.68 1.18
C TYR A 36 -8.23 2.26 0.81
N ALA A 37 -8.85 1.52 1.72
CA ALA A 37 -9.14 0.09 1.55
C ALA A 37 -10.20 -0.21 0.48
N GLU A 38 -11.00 0.79 0.10
CA GLU A 38 -12.11 0.65 -0.85
C GLU A 38 -12.03 1.69 -1.96
N ASN A 39 -12.67 1.40 -3.10
CA ASN A 39 -12.78 2.34 -4.21
C ASN A 39 -13.91 3.35 -3.95
N SER A 40 -13.59 4.45 -3.26
CA SER A 40 -14.53 5.55 -3.02
C SER A 40 -14.01 6.89 -3.55
N PRO A 41 -14.90 7.84 -3.91
CA PRO A 41 -14.51 9.20 -4.26
C PRO A 41 -13.67 9.86 -3.15
N GLU A 42 -14.06 9.67 -1.89
CA GLU A 42 -13.38 10.25 -0.74
C GLU A 42 -11.94 9.73 -0.61
N ALA A 43 -11.72 8.43 -0.79
CA ALA A 43 -10.39 7.85 -0.80
C ALA A 43 -9.54 8.43 -1.94
N CYS A 44 -10.12 8.58 -3.13
CA CYS A 44 -9.41 9.15 -4.28
C CYS A 44 -9.06 10.63 -4.10
N ASP A 45 -9.89 11.41 -3.41
CA ASP A 45 -9.61 12.81 -3.09
C ASP A 45 -8.38 12.92 -2.16
N VAL A 46 -8.34 12.10 -1.12
CA VAL A 46 -7.20 12.04 -0.18
C VAL A 46 -5.92 11.55 -0.89
N VAL A 47 -6.01 10.53 -1.75
CA VAL A 47 -4.86 10.06 -2.55
C VAL A 47 -4.29 11.20 -3.39
N ARG A 48 -5.14 11.97 -4.07
CA ARG A 48 -4.69 13.12 -4.88
C ARG A 48 -4.00 14.18 -4.05
N GLU A 49 -4.52 14.48 -2.86
CA GLU A 49 -3.90 15.45 -1.93
C GLU A 49 -2.51 14.97 -1.45
N VAL A 50 -2.40 13.71 -1.05
CA VAL A 50 -1.13 13.12 -0.57
C VAL A 50 -0.09 13.12 -1.69
N LEU A 51 -0.48 12.69 -2.89
CA LEU A 51 0.43 12.66 -4.05
C LEU A 51 0.91 14.05 -4.44
N ALA A 52 0.03 15.06 -4.39
CA ALA A 52 0.40 16.45 -4.63
C ALA A 52 1.40 16.96 -3.58
N THR A 53 1.12 16.70 -2.29
CA THR A 53 1.99 17.09 -1.17
C THR A 53 3.38 16.46 -1.28
N LEU A 54 3.45 15.19 -1.67
CA LEU A 54 4.70 14.45 -1.76
C LEU A 54 5.44 14.63 -3.10
N ASN A 55 4.81 15.28 -4.08
CA ASN A 55 5.25 15.37 -5.47
C ASN A 55 5.51 13.97 -6.06
N ALA A 56 4.52 13.09 -5.93
CA ALA A 56 4.55 11.71 -6.41
C ALA A 56 3.40 11.47 -7.40
N THR A 57 3.51 10.41 -8.22
CA THR A 57 2.49 10.08 -9.23
C THR A 57 1.56 8.96 -8.81
N ARG A 58 2.00 8.08 -7.90
CA ARG A 58 1.23 6.91 -7.43
C ARG A 58 1.50 6.58 -5.97
N MET A 59 0.49 6.03 -5.33
CA MET A 59 0.53 5.42 -4.01
C MET A 59 0.43 3.91 -4.18
N VAL A 60 1.49 3.19 -3.79
CA VAL A 60 1.48 1.72 -3.70
C VAL A 60 1.32 1.36 -2.23
N LYS A 61 0.23 0.68 -1.88
CA LYS A 61 -0.15 0.43 -0.49
C LYS A 61 -0.47 -1.04 -0.24
N GLY A 62 0.03 -1.57 0.87
CA GLY A 62 -0.37 -2.87 1.43
C GLY A 62 -1.33 -2.69 2.62
N HIS A 63 -1.31 -3.61 3.59
CA HIS A 63 -2.08 -3.56 4.85
C HIS A 63 -3.61 -3.68 4.70
N ASP A 64 -4.16 -3.41 3.51
CA ASP A 64 -5.57 -3.61 3.13
C ASP A 64 -5.68 -4.88 2.27
N PRO A 65 -5.92 -6.06 2.87
CA PRO A 65 -5.84 -7.32 2.15
C PRO A 65 -6.96 -7.43 1.12
N GLN A 66 -6.58 -7.74 -0.11
CA GLN A 66 -7.46 -8.04 -1.24
C GLN A 66 -7.75 -9.55 -1.20
N TRP A 67 -8.86 -9.90 -0.55
CA TRP A 67 -9.18 -11.30 -0.23
C TRP A 67 -9.46 -12.18 -1.46
N ASP A 68 -9.81 -11.58 -2.60
CA ASP A 68 -9.92 -12.30 -3.87
C ASP A 68 -8.56 -12.68 -4.50
N GLY A 69 -7.46 -12.20 -3.91
CA GLY A 69 -6.10 -12.55 -4.30
C GLY A 69 -5.55 -11.70 -5.45
N ASP A 70 -6.30 -10.71 -5.93
CA ASP A 70 -5.90 -9.88 -7.05
C ASP A 70 -5.65 -8.43 -6.60
N ALA A 71 -4.52 -7.85 -7.03
CA ALA A 71 -4.20 -6.47 -6.74
C ALA A 71 -5.21 -5.53 -7.43
N LYS A 72 -5.47 -4.36 -6.81
CA LYS A 72 -6.44 -3.38 -7.31
C LYS A 72 -5.77 -2.09 -7.73
N SER A 73 -6.31 -1.48 -8.77
CA SER A 73 -5.93 -0.17 -9.27
C SER A 73 -7.16 0.73 -9.20
N TYR A 74 -7.11 1.74 -8.34
CA TYR A 74 -8.19 2.72 -8.12
C TYR A 74 -7.70 4.12 -8.47
N CYS A 75 -8.64 5.08 -8.50
CA CYS A 75 -8.36 6.49 -8.72
C CYS A 75 -7.54 6.73 -10.01
N ASP A 76 -8.01 6.18 -11.13
CA ASP A 76 -7.33 6.25 -12.43
C ASP A 76 -5.88 5.73 -12.40
N GLY A 77 -5.60 4.78 -11.52
CA GLY A 77 -4.29 4.16 -11.32
C GLY A 77 -3.39 4.89 -10.32
N GLN A 78 -3.83 6.00 -9.74
CA GLN A 78 -3.05 6.70 -8.72
C GLN A 78 -2.91 5.90 -7.42
N LEU A 79 -3.87 5.01 -7.10
CA LEU A 79 -3.81 4.11 -5.95
C LEU A 79 -3.68 2.66 -6.42
N LEU A 80 -2.65 1.98 -5.93
CA LEU A 80 -2.37 0.57 -6.20
C LEU A 80 -2.38 -0.21 -4.88
N LEU A 81 -3.42 -1.03 -4.66
CA LEU A 81 -3.53 -1.90 -3.49
C LEU A 81 -2.93 -3.27 -3.85
N ILE A 82 -1.79 -3.60 -3.23
CA ILE A 82 -0.96 -4.76 -3.60
C ILE A 82 -0.89 -5.85 -2.53
N ASP A 83 -1.55 -5.68 -1.39
CA ASP A 83 -1.68 -6.74 -0.39
C ASP A 83 -2.73 -7.74 -0.85
N THR A 84 -2.32 -8.79 -1.56
CA THR A 84 -3.20 -9.84 -2.11
C THR A 84 -3.56 -10.93 -1.09
N ALA A 85 -3.34 -10.66 0.20
CA ALA A 85 -3.39 -11.65 1.27
C ALA A 85 -2.42 -12.83 1.03
N MET A 86 -1.26 -12.57 0.42
CA MET A 86 -0.28 -13.62 0.10
C MET A 86 0.42 -14.26 1.30
N SER A 87 0.27 -13.71 2.51
CA SER A 87 0.88 -14.29 3.70
C SER A 87 0.37 -15.70 3.96
N VAL A 88 1.27 -16.64 4.27
CA VAL A 88 0.89 -17.99 4.69
C VAL A 88 -0.05 -17.95 5.90
N GLY A 89 0.07 -16.94 6.76
CA GLY A 89 -0.82 -16.78 7.91
C GLY A 89 -2.27 -16.44 7.57
N PHE A 90 -2.59 -16.08 6.32
CA PHE A 90 -3.97 -15.90 5.86
C PHE A 90 -4.56 -17.16 5.21
N GLU A 91 -3.71 -18.02 4.67
CA GLU A 91 -4.13 -19.16 3.84
C GLU A 91 -3.92 -20.52 4.52
N ASP A 92 -3.10 -20.60 5.57
CA ASP A 92 -2.64 -21.82 6.25
C ASP A 92 -2.02 -22.89 5.32
N ASP A 93 -1.82 -22.57 4.04
CA ASP A 93 -1.24 -23.42 2.99
C ASP A 93 -0.25 -22.62 2.13
N ARG A 94 0.99 -23.13 2.04
CA ARG A 94 2.05 -22.50 1.23
C ARG A 94 1.67 -22.40 -0.24
N ARG A 95 1.03 -23.44 -0.81
CA ARG A 95 0.67 -23.44 -2.24
C ARG A 95 -0.42 -22.42 -2.52
N ALA A 96 -1.36 -22.22 -1.60
CA ALA A 96 -2.39 -21.20 -1.71
C ALA A 96 -1.81 -19.78 -1.61
N SER A 97 -0.91 -19.55 -0.65
CA SER A 97 -0.11 -18.33 -0.55
C SER A 97 0.66 -18.03 -1.86
N GLU A 98 1.30 -19.03 -2.47
CA GLU A 98 2.02 -18.87 -3.73
C GLU A 98 1.12 -18.47 -4.91
N ARG A 99 -0.15 -18.89 -4.94
CA ARG A 99 -1.12 -18.49 -5.97
C ARG A 99 -1.57 -17.02 -5.87
N ARG A 100 -1.31 -16.38 -4.73
CA ARG A 100 -1.62 -14.98 -4.44
C ARG A 100 -0.43 -14.05 -4.62
N LEU A 101 0.75 -14.56 -5.02
CA LEU A 101 1.88 -13.69 -5.33
C LEU A 101 1.50 -12.73 -6.47
N VAL A 102 2.04 -11.52 -6.40
CA VAL A 102 1.90 -10.50 -7.45
C VAL A 102 3.24 -9.81 -7.65
N ALA A 103 3.59 -9.56 -8.92
CA ALA A 103 4.63 -8.63 -9.29
C ALA A 103 3.97 -7.38 -9.87
N LEU A 104 4.41 -6.21 -9.40
CA LEU A 104 4.02 -4.91 -9.92
C LEU A 104 5.12 -4.41 -10.84
N GLU A 105 4.79 -4.20 -12.10
CA GLU A 105 5.68 -3.57 -13.06
C GLU A 105 5.18 -2.15 -13.36
N ALA A 106 6.09 -1.18 -13.32
CA ALA A 106 5.80 0.20 -13.68
C ALA A 106 6.82 0.68 -14.72
N SER A 107 6.31 1.30 -15.77
CA SER A 107 7.14 1.93 -16.81
C SER A 107 8.05 3.02 -16.25
N THR A 108 9.09 3.38 -17.00
CA THR A 108 9.93 4.54 -16.67
C THR A 108 9.07 5.80 -16.65
N GLY A 109 9.05 6.52 -15.52
CA GLY A 109 8.14 7.66 -15.30
C GLY A 109 6.77 7.30 -14.72
N GLY A 110 6.46 6.01 -14.59
CA GLY A 110 5.30 5.50 -13.86
C GLY A 110 3.95 5.72 -14.54
N ALA A 111 3.90 5.97 -15.85
CA ALA A 111 2.65 6.23 -16.58
C ALA A 111 1.85 4.94 -16.84
N GLU A 112 2.54 3.86 -17.17
CA GLU A 112 1.96 2.52 -17.35
C GLU A 112 2.29 1.62 -16.17
N VAL A 113 1.32 0.80 -15.77
CA VAL A 113 1.40 -0.18 -14.69
C VAL A 113 0.77 -1.49 -15.13
N SER A 114 1.40 -2.61 -14.80
CA SER A 114 0.83 -3.94 -14.95
C SER A 114 1.01 -4.77 -13.68
N PHE A 115 0.03 -5.64 -13.42
CA PHE A 115 0.12 -6.68 -12.41
C PHE A 115 0.37 -8.01 -13.10
N ALA A 116 1.45 -8.68 -12.72
CA ALA A 116 1.80 -10.01 -13.18
C ALA A 116 1.55 -11.01 -12.04
N TYR A 117 0.90 -12.12 -12.38
CA TYR A 117 0.55 -13.18 -11.43
C TYR A 117 1.22 -14.49 -11.84
N PRO A 118 1.51 -15.39 -10.88
CA PRO A 118 1.93 -16.74 -11.18
C PRO A 118 0.94 -17.44 -12.10
N LEU A 119 1.46 -18.23 -13.03
CA LEU A 119 0.62 -19.13 -13.81
C LEU A 119 -0.04 -20.12 -12.84
N ARG A 120 -1.37 -20.07 -12.80
CA ARG A 120 -2.20 -21.01 -12.02
C ARG A 120 -2.42 -22.25 -12.92
N PRO A 121 -1.90 -23.44 -12.56
CA PRO A 121 -2.13 -24.66 -13.32
C PRO A 121 -3.58 -25.14 -13.27
#